data_AF-A0A935Z2N0-F1
#
_entry.id   AF-A0A935Z2N0-F1
#
_cell.length_a   1.000
_cell.length_b   1.000
_cell.length_c   1.000
_cell.angle_alpha   90.00
_cell.angle_beta   90.00
_cell.angle_gamma   90.00
#
_symmetry.space_group_name_H-M   'P 1'
#
loop_
_entity.id
_entity.type
_entity.pdbx_description
1 polymer ?
#
loop_
_entity_poly.entity_id
_entity_poly.type
_entity_poly.pdbx_seq_one_letter_code
_entity_poly.pdbx_strand_id
1 'polypeptide(L)'
;MDYCKYHPLSGATYFCAQCQLHVCDKCTDDDAAHRGAIHCIHCSAPMEELVSANSFVPFWRRLQEAFKYPMNSSTISLIIGTALLSAIAIKLYWIFTLVLGLIAAGAILKYSFRCLEKTAEGEMSAPDITDAYEGGIILLLQLIILTVILSASVAASAYFLGVTAGGIVGFLAIVCFPAMLIRFAQTASFFEALNPVAAIGLITTIGLPYGLLMGFILIMMSSVAVLQEMINAVFPAGTYFLQSIVSNYYYIVIFHIMGYMLFQYQRELGFVARASHEDDEDTRTDIDRILARMDVSLKEGHYENLVNLYHKAFKQFPLEKQFFDKYFDLIYFCKKSALMEDFALTYLHFTLQQKRFDRLTVIYKQILVVAPDYIPNNPAMRLQLADLHKQKGDLKLAVKLLNGMHKLYPDFVELVKAYELLTECLELMPKMEVQAEKCRRLIDQIKSKQKENAEAQAQVAKEAKTEQTKEKKLSNSVFELVPLDKPKATTPPESTQNPKDLPLIEFKL
;
A
#
# COMPACT_ATOMS: atom_id res chain seq x y z
N MET A 1 -12.03 -3.96 21.73
CA MET A 1 -11.62 -3.97 20.31
C MET A 1 -11.23 -2.56 20.00
N ASP A 2 -9.95 -2.34 19.72
CA ASP A 2 -9.45 -0.99 19.45
C ASP A 2 -9.50 -0.77 17.95
N TYR A 3 -10.23 0.26 17.54
CA TYR A 3 -10.39 0.65 16.15
C TYR A 3 -9.35 1.69 15.79
N CYS A 4 -8.98 1.76 14.52
CA CYS A 4 -8.13 2.85 14.04
C CYS A 4 -8.86 4.19 14.24
N LYS A 5 -8.19 5.15 14.89
CA LYS A 5 -8.73 6.50 15.10
C LYS A 5 -9.22 7.16 13.81
N TYR A 6 -8.48 6.95 12.72
CA TYR A 6 -8.76 7.59 11.42
C TYR A 6 -9.64 6.75 10.49
N HIS A 7 -9.68 5.43 10.70
CA HIS A 7 -10.47 4.49 9.92
C HIS A 7 -11.32 3.64 10.87
N PRO A 8 -12.48 4.14 11.32
CA PRO A 8 -13.28 3.48 12.37
C PRO A 8 -13.80 2.09 11.97
N LEU A 9 -13.85 1.79 10.67
CA LEU A 9 -14.24 0.48 10.14
C LEU A 9 -13.07 -0.52 10.10
N SER A 10 -11.85 -0.08 10.41
CA SER A 10 -10.64 -0.90 10.41
C SER A 10 -10.15 -1.11 11.84
N GLY A 11 -9.70 -2.33 12.15
CA GLY A 11 -9.01 -2.61 13.41
C GLY A 11 -7.67 -1.87 13.49
N ALA A 12 -7.25 -1.52 14.71
CA ALA A 12 -5.91 -0.97 14.92
C ALA A 12 -4.86 -2.09 14.93
N THR A 13 -3.81 -1.91 14.16
CA THR A 13 -2.64 -2.81 14.05
C THR A 13 -1.41 -2.24 14.75
N TYR A 14 -1.40 -0.93 15.08
CA TYR A 14 -0.30 -0.30 15.81
C TYR A 14 -0.79 0.65 16.90
N PHE A 15 0.00 0.76 17.96
CA PHE A 15 -0.17 1.68 19.07
C PHE A 15 1.03 2.61 19.18
N CYS A 16 0.76 3.90 19.34
CA CYS A 16 1.78 4.88 19.65
C CYS A 16 1.70 5.23 21.15
N ALA A 17 2.71 4.83 21.94
CA ALA A 17 2.76 5.14 23.37
C ALA A 17 2.88 6.64 23.68
N GLN A 18 3.56 7.40 22.81
CA GLN A 18 3.76 8.84 23.02
C GLN A 18 2.49 9.66 22.74
N CYS A 19 1.75 9.32 21.68
CA CYS A 19 0.51 10.01 21.33
C CYS A 19 -0.75 9.34 21.93
N GLN A 20 -0.61 8.13 22.49
CA GLN A 20 -1.72 7.29 22.96
C GLN A 20 -2.77 7.05 21.87
N LEU A 21 -2.31 6.64 20.68
CA LEU A 21 -3.15 6.47 19.48
C LEU A 21 -3.13 5.03 18.97
N HIS A 22 -4.30 4.52 18.63
CA HIS A 22 -4.50 3.26 17.93
C HIS A 22 -4.71 3.53 16.43
N VAL A 23 -3.89 2.92 15.56
CA VAL A 23 -3.90 3.15 14.11
C VAL A 23 -3.81 1.85 13.32
N CYS A 24 -4.29 1.86 12.07
CA CYS A 24 -4.14 0.75 11.12
C CYS A 24 -2.92 0.94 10.21
N ASP A 25 -2.61 -0.05 9.37
CA ASP A 25 -1.42 -0.07 8.46
C ASP A 25 -1.39 1.11 7.47
N LYS A 26 -2.55 1.67 7.14
CA LYS A 26 -2.65 2.85 6.26
C LYS A 26 -2.29 4.15 6.97
N CYS A 27 -2.31 4.17 8.29
CA CYS A 27 -2.13 5.37 9.11
C CYS A 27 -0.77 5.38 9.84
N THR A 28 0.18 4.59 9.35
CA THR A 28 1.56 4.53 9.82
C THR A 28 2.52 5.11 8.80
N ASP A 29 3.71 5.44 9.29
CA ASP A 29 4.85 5.86 8.49
C ASP A 29 5.83 4.68 8.34
N ASP A 30 5.85 4.10 7.14
CA ASP A 30 6.66 2.94 6.75
C ASP A 30 7.80 3.33 5.80
N ASP A 31 8.25 4.60 5.83
CA ASP A 31 9.33 5.09 4.96
C ASP A 31 10.58 4.20 5.06
N ALA A 32 11.14 3.81 3.91
CA ALA A 32 12.30 2.94 3.79
C ALA A 32 13.55 3.50 4.53
N ALA A 33 13.59 4.81 4.76
CA ALA A 33 14.61 5.46 5.58
C ALA A 33 14.67 4.93 7.03
N HIS A 34 13.59 4.33 7.53
CA HIS A 34 13.43 3.93 8.93
C HIS A 34 13.90 2.51 9.27
N ARG A 35 14.76 1.89 8.45
CA ARG A 35 15.38 0.56 8.71
C ARG A 35 14.36 -0.54 9.07
N GLY A 36 13.18 -0.51 8.45
CA GLY A 36 12.12 -1.50 8.68
C GLY A 36 11.32 -1.32 9.97
N ALA A 37 11.53 -0.24 10.73
CA ALA A 37 10.70 0.09 11.89
C ALA A 37 9.55 1.03 11.48
N ILE A 38 8.34 0.73 11.96
CA ILE A 38 7.12 1.50 11.67
C ILE A 38 6.99 2.63 12.68
N HIS A 39 6.76 3.84 12.17
CA HIS A 39 6.75 5.06 12.97
C HIS A 39 5.39 5.77 12.95
N CYS A 40 5.19 6.63 13.93
CA CYS A 40 4.04 7.49 14.00
C CYS A 40 4.11 8.66 13.02
N ILE A 41 3.05 8.85 12.24
CA ILE A 41 2.92 10.02 11.36
C ILE A 41 2.96 11.35 12.14
N HIS A 42 2.55 11.35 13.42
CA HIS A 42 2.52 12.55 14.26
C HIS A 42 3.84 12.86 14.93
N CYS A 43 4.34 11.94 15.76
CA CYS A 43 5.53 12.19 16.57
C CYS A 43 6.80 11.58 16.00
N SER A 44 6.71 10.80 14.91
CA SER A 44 7.82 10.02 14.35
C SER A 44 8.49 9.11 15.37
N ALA A 45 7.81 8.75 16.46
CA ALA A 45 8.26 7.74 17.40
C ALA A 45 7.97 6.34 16.86
N PRO A 46 8.80 5.34 17.18
CA PRO A 46 8.53 3.95 16.83
C PRO A 46 7.21 3.52 17.48
N MET A 47 6.40 2.79 16.71
CA MET A 47 5.13 2.25 17.19
C MET A 47 5.29 0.82 17.72
N GLU A 48 4.42 0.48 18.66
CA GLU A 48 4.24 -0.90 19.12
C GLU A 48 3.18 -1.58 18.25
N GLU A 49 3.47 -2.79 17.80
CA GLU A 49 2.53 -3.55 16.98
C GLU A 49 1.41 -4.15 17.85
N LEU A 50 0.19 -3.67 17.59
CA LEU A 50 -1.04 -4.26 18.08
C LEU A 50 -1.43 -5.45 17.19
N VAL A 51 -0.70 -6.55 17.31
CA VAL A 51 -1.21 -7.91 17.05
C VAL A 51 -2.52 -8.14 17.83
N SER A 52 -3.67 -7.67 17.36
CA SER A 52 -4.91 -7.95 18.07
C SER A 52 -5.15 -9.47 18.02
N ALA A 53 -5.49 -10.13 19.13
CA ALA A 53 -5.82 -11.57 19.11
C ALA A 53 -6.98 -11.94 18.13
N ASN A 54 -7.64 -10.92 17.57
CA ASN A 54 -8.71 -11.00 16.57
C ASN A 54 -8.28 -10.64 15.13
N SER A 55 -7.05 -10.21 14.86
CA SER A 55 -6.60 -9.95 13.48
C SER A 55 -6.26 -11.26 12.75
N PHE A 56 -6.02 -12.34 13.49
CA PHE A 56 -5.84 -13.66 12.91
C PHE A 56 -7.15 -14.45 12.93
N VAL A 57 -7.45 -15.09 11.80
CA VAL A 57 -8.54 -16.05 11.71
C VAL A 57 -8.24 -17.20 12.69
N PRO A 58 -9.14 -17.54 13.62
CA PRO A 58 -8.86 -18.62 14.56
C PRO A 58 -8.52 -19.94 13.86
N PHE A 59 -7.58 -20.70 14.41
CA PHE A 59 -7.05 -21.90 13.74
C PHE A 59 -8.14 -22.90 13.30
N TRP A 60 -9.24 -23.03 14.07
CA TRP A 60 -10.35 -23.93 13.76
C TRP A 60 -11.19 -23.49 12.55
N ARG A 61 -11.12 -22.21 12.17
CA ARG A 61 -11.69 -21.71 10.92
C ARG A 61 -10.76 -21.88 9.73
N ARG A 62 -9.46 -22.16 9.98
CA ARG A 62 -8.45 -22.44 8.95
C ARG A 62 -8.20 -23.94 8.73
N LEU A 63 -9.12 -24.80 9.18
CA LEU A 63 -8.91 -26.25 9.11
C LEU A 63 -8.79 -26.73 7.66
N GLN A 64 -9.58 -26.17 6.73
CA GLN A 64 -9.49 -26.54 5.32
C GLN A 64 -8.12 -26.21 4.72
N GLU A 65 -7.57 -25.03 5.04
CA GLU A 65 -6.23 -24.61 4.64
C GLU A 65 -5.15 -25.48 5.29
N ALA A 66 -5.31 -25.82 6.56
CA ALA A 66 -4.37 -26.69 7.28
C ALA A 66 -4.30 -28.09 6.67
N PHE A 67 -5.41 -28.64 6.17
CA PHE A 67 -5.40 -29.91 5.41
C PHE A 67 -4.84 -29.73 3.98
N LYS A 68 -4.96 -28.55 3.36
CA LYS A 68 -4.29 -28.30 2.07
C LYS A 68 -2.78 -28.13 2.21
N TYR A 69 -2.28 -27.74 3.38
CA TYR A 69 -0.87 -27.43 3.62
C TYR A 69 0.11 -28.53 3.16
N PRO A 70 -0.09 -29.84 3.46
CA PRO A 70 0.81 -30.89 3.00
C PRO A 70 0.60 -31.30 1.53
N MET A 71 -0.31 -30.67 0.77
CA MET A 71 -0.63 -31.05 -0.61
C MET A 71 0.35 -30.48 -1.66
N ASN A 72 1.45 -29.87 -1.22
CA ASN A 72 2.53 -29.47 -2.12
C ASN A 72 3.27 -30.69 -2.67
N SER A 73 3.70 -30.63 -3.94
CA SER A 73 4.40 -31.73 -4.63
C SER A 73 5.59 -32.26 -3.83
N SER A 74 6.37 -31.33 -3.27
CA SER A 74 7.51 -31.62 -2.42
C SER A 74 7.10 -32.45 -1.19
N THR A 75 6.15 -31.96 -0.40
CA THR A 75 5.67 -32.62 0.83
C THR A 75 5.04 -33.98 0.55
N ILE A 76 4.24 -34.10 -0.51
CA ILE A 76 3.65 -35.38 -0.95
C ILE A 76 4.75 -36.41 -1.27
N SER A 77 5.82 -36.00 -1.95
CA SER A 77 6.91 -36.92 -2.29
C SER A 77 7.64 -37.44 -1.03
N LEU A 78 7.82 -36.59 -0.01
CA LEU A 78 8.35 -37.00 1.30
C LEU A 78 7.41 -37.99 1.99
N ILE A 79 6.10 -37.71 2.03
CA ILE A 79 5.09 -38.59 2.65
C ILE A 79 5.10 -39.97 1.98
N ILE A 80 5.08 -40.02 0.65
CA ILE A 80 5.08 -41.27 -0.11
C ILE A 80 6.41 -42.00 0.09
N GLY A 81 7.55 -41.31 0.02
CA GLY A 81 8.88 -41.90 0.18
C GLY A 81 9.08 -42.51 1.57
N THR A 82 8.72 -41.78 2.63
CA THR A 82 8.79 -42.27 4.02
C THR A 82 7.81 -43.41 4.29
N ALA A 83 6.62 -43.39 3.67
CA ALA A 83 5.65 -44.48 3.77
C ALA A 83 6.11 -45.74 3.05
N LEU A 84 6.69 -45.63 1.84
CA LEU A 84 7.29 -46.75 1.13
C LEU A 84 8.44 -47.35 1.93
N LEU A 85 9.32 -46.50 2.48
CA LEU A 85 10.44 -46.93 3.31
C LEU A 85 9.96 -47.71 4.54
N SER A 86 8.92 -47.20 5.21
CA SER A 86 8.31 -47.86 6.37
C SER A 86 7.64 -49.19 6.01
N ALA A 87 6.94 -49.27 4.87
CA ALA A 87 6.30 -50.51 4.41
C ALA A 87 7.33 -51.59 4.05
N ILE A 88 8.45 -51.22 3.41
CA ILE A 88 9.55 -52.13 3.10
C ILE A 88 10.25 -52.58 4.38
N ALA A 89 10.47 -51.65 5.32
CA ALA A 89 11.15 -51.92 6.60
C ALA A 89 10.48 -53.08 7.36
N ILE A 90 9.15 -53.16 7.38
CA ILE A 90 8.39 -54.21 8.08
C ILE A 90 8.63 -55.61 7.50
N LYS A 91 9.05 -55.72 6.23
CA LYS A 91 9.36 -57.02 5.58
C LYS A 91 10.78 -57.50 5.84
N LEU A 92 11.64 -56.66 6.41
CA LEU A 92 13.03 -56.97 6.70
C LEU A 92 13.18 -57.62 8.10
N TYR A 93 14.39 -58.07 8.40
CA TYR A 93 14.74 -58.54 9.74
C TYR A 93 14.67 -57.41 10.76
N TRP A 94 14.36 -57.74 12.03
CA TRP A 94 14.01 -56.76 13.06
C TRP A 94 14.99 -55.58 13.21
N ILE A 95 16.30 -55.82 13.06
CA ILE A 95 17.33 -54.78 13.16
C ILE A 95 17.19 -53.73 12.03
N PHE A 96 16.90 -54.19 10.81
CA PHE A 96 16.72 -53.32 9.65
C PHE A 96 15.38 -52.61 9.71
N THR A 97 14.33 -53.27 10.18
CA THR A 97 13.03 -52.65 10.43
C THR A 97 13.17 -51.47 11.39
N LEU A 98 13.91 -51.66 12.47
CA LEU A 98 14.16 -50.62 13.47
C LEU A 98 14.95 -49.46 12.85
N VAL A 99 16.07 -49.74 12.18
CA VAL A 99 16.91 -48.68 11.60
C VAL A 99 16.17 -47.89 10.53
N LEU A 100 15.55 -48.56 9.55
CA LEU A 100 14.80 -47.88 8.49
C LEU A 100 13.57 -47.15 9.03
N GLY A 101 12.89 -47.73 10.02
CA GLY A 101 11.75 -47.11 10.69
C GLY A 101 12.16 -45.84 11.44
N LEU A 102 13.29 -45.84 12.14
CA LEU A 102 13.82 -44.65 12.80
C LEU A 102 14.23 -43.57 11.78
N ILE A 103 14.81 -43.95 10.65
CA ILE A 103 15.14 -42.99 9.58
C ILE A 103 13.87 -42.35 9.02
N ALA A 104 12.85 -43.15 8.68
CA ALA A 104 11.58 -42.66 8.17
C ALA A 104 10.87 -41.75 9.19
N ALA A 105 10.79 -42.19 10.44
CA ALA A 105 10.21 -41.42 11.55
C ALA A 105 10.99 -40.13 11.80
N GLY A 106 12.32 -40.15 11.74
CA GLY A 106 13.17 -38.98 11.92
C GLY A 106 12.99 -37.94 10.83
N ALA A 107 12.92 -38.38 9.57
CA ALA A 107 12.70 -37.50 8.44
C ALA A 107 11.34 -36.79 8.52
N ILE A 108 10.25 -37.53 8.74
CA ILE A 108 8.91 -36.93 8.86
C ILE A 108 8.80 -36.03 10.09
N LEU A 109 9.41 -36.43 11.20
CA LEU A 109 9.41 -35.66 12.44
C LEU A 109 10.15 -34.33 12.27
N LYS A 110 11.36 -34.36 11.72
CA LYS A 110 12.18 -33.17 11.49
C LYS A 110 11.47 -32.19 10.56
N TYR A 111 10.92 -32.70 9.46
CA TYR A 111 10.16 -31.89 8.51
C TYR A 111 8.92 -31.25 9.17
N SER A 112 8.21 -32.00 10.02
CA SER A 112 7.04 -31.48 10.74
C SER A 112 7.42 -30.42 11.76
N PHE A 113 8.54 -30.58 12.47
CA PHE A 113 9.08 -29.53 13.34
C PHE A 113 9.45 -28.26 12.57
N ARG A 114 10.06 -28.40 11.39
CA ARG A 114 10.31 -27.25 10.51
C ARG A 114 9.03 -26.57 10.05
N CYS A 115 7.99 -27.33 9.73
CA CYS A 115 6.66 -26.76 9.43
C CYS A 115 6.13 -25.96 10.62
N LEU A 116 6.25 -26.48 11.84
CA LEU A 116 5.83 -25.79 13.06
C LEU A 116 6.62 -24.48 13.26
N GLU A 117 7.95 -24.52 13.16
CA GLU A 117 8.83 -23.35 13.29
C GLU A 117 8.49 -22.27 12.25
N LYS A 118 8.44 -22.63 10.96
CA LYS A 118 8.13 -21.70 9.88
C LYS A 118 6.72 -21.12 9.98
N THR A 119 5.73 -21.95 10.29
CA THR A 119 4.37 -21.46 10.50
C THR A 119 4.26 -20.56 11.74
N ALA A 120 5.04 -20.84 12.79
CA ALA A 120 5.14 -19.98 13.97
C ALA A 120 5.78 -18.62 13.68
N GLU A 121 6.71 -18.56 12.72
CA GLU A 121 7.35 -17.33 12.22
C GLU A 121 6.43 -16.53 11.28
N GLY A 122 5.33 -17.12 10.81
CA GLY A 122 4.36 -16.48 9.92
C GLY A 122 4.37 -17.01 8.47
N GLU A 123 5.30 -17.91 8.14
CA GLU A 123 5.37 -18.55 6.81
C GLU A 123 4.31 -19.66 6.70
N MET A 124 3.25 -19.38 5.94
CA MET A 124 2.08 -20.28 5.81
C MET A 124 2.22 -21.32 4.69
N SER A 125 3.36 -21.37 4.00
CA SER A 125 3.68 -22.32 2.92
C SER A 125 4.53 -23.47 3.45
N ALA A 126 4.35 -24.67 2.89
CA ALA A 126 5.15 -25.82 3.31
C ALA A 126 6.61 -25.67 2.83
N PRO A 127 7.62 -25.88 3.71
CA PRO A 127 9.02 -25.73 3.37
C PRO A 127 9.50 -26.82 2.40
N ASP A 128 10.66 -26.59 1.78
CA ASP A 128 11.27 -27.55 0.87
C ASP A 128 11.81 -28.79 1.63
N ILE A 129 11.93 -29.92 0.92
CA ILE A 129 12.33 -31.22 1.48
C ILE A 129 13.81 -31.23 1.86
N THR A 130 14.62 -30.36 1.26
CA THR A 130 16.06 -30.26 1.54
C THR A 130 16.34 -30.02 3.02
N ASP A 131 15.48 -29.26 3.70
CA ASP A 131 15.55 -28.99 5.14
C ASP A 131 15.22 -30.20 6.03
N ALA A 132 14.67 -31.28 5.47
CA ALA A 132 14.37 -32.53 6.19
C ALA A 132 15.63 -33.39 6.41
N TYR A 133 16.71 -33.18 5.65
CA TYR A 133 17.85 -34.09 5.59
C TYR A 133 19.02 -33.76 6.54
N GLU A 134 19.01 -32.59 7.19
CA GLU A 134 20.10 -32.18 8.11
C GLU A 134 19.69 -32.21 9.60
N GLY A 135 20.52 -32.82 10.44
CA GLY A 135 20.45 -32.71 11.91
C GLY A 135 19.27 -33.40 12.62
N GLY A 136 18.46 -34.21 11.92
CA GLY A 136 17.23 -34.82 12.47
C GLY A 136 17.43 -35.88 13.57
N ILE A 137 18.60 -36.54 13.63
CA ILE A 137 18.85 -37.67 14.55
C ILE A 137 18.83 -37.22 16.02
N ILE A 138 19.40 -36.05 16.32
CA ILE A 138 19.47 -35.52 17.69
C ILE A 138 18.05 -35.20 18.19
N LEU A 139 17.24 -34.55 17.35
CA LEU A 139 15.86 -34.21 17.65
C LEU A 139 15.01 -35.47 17.88
N LEU A 140 15.15 -36.48 17.01
CA LEU A 140 14.47 -37.76 17.19
C LEU A 140 14.88 -38.45 18.49
N LEU A 141 16.18 -38.46 18.82
CA LEU A 141 16.66 -39.07 20.07
C LEU A 141 16.08 -38.35 21.29
N GLN A 142 16.05 -37.01 21.28
CA GLN A 142 15.44 -36.22 22.34
C GLN A 142 13.95 -36.53 22.49
N LEU A 143 13.21 -36.67 21.39
CA LEU A 143 11.80 -37.04 21.46
C LEU A 143 11.57 -38.47 21.98
N ILE A 144 12.42 -39.41 21.60
CA ILE A 144 12.39 -40.77 22.16
C ILE A 144 12.65 -40.71 23.67
N ILE A 145 13.64 -39.96 24.13
CA ILE A 145 13.91 -39.81 25.56
C ILE A 145 12.71 -39.15 26.26
N LEU A 146 12.10 -38.12 25.68
CA LEU A 146 10.88 -37.48 26.21
C LEU A 146 9.75 -38.50 26.41
N THR A 147 9.44 -39.27 25.37
CA THR A 147 8.38 -40.30 25.41
C THR A 147 8.68 -41.44 26.39
N VAL A 148 9.95 -41.86 26.50
CA VAL A 148 10.40 -42.83 27.51
C VAL A 148 10.24 -42.28 28.93
N ILE A 149 10.60 -41.02 29.19
CA ILE A 149 10.43 -40.39 30.52
C ILE A 149 8.94 -40.32 30.88
N LEU A 150 8.08 -39.87 29.96
CA LEU A 150 6.64 -39.76 30.21
C LEU A 150 6.02 -41.13 30.46
N SER A 151 6.31 -42.13 29.61
CA SER A 151 5.81 -43.49 29.80
C SER A 151 6.31 -44.13 31.10
N ALA A 152 7.58 -43.92 31.47
CA ALA A 152 8.14 -44.38 32.74
C ALA A 152 7.44 -43.71 33.94
N SER A 153 7.12 -42.41 33.85
CA SER A 153 6.39 -41.70 34.90
C SER A 153 4.97 -42.24 35.11
N VAL A 154 4.29 -42.61 34.02
CA VAL A 154 2.96 -43.24 34.06
C VAL A 154 3.05 -44.63 34.65
N ALA A 155 4.00 -45.45 34.20
CA ALA A 155 4.21 -46.81 34.69
C ALA A 155 4.58 -46.83 36.17
N ALA A 156 5.49 -45.94 36.61
CA ALA A 156 5.87 -45.79 38.01
C ALA A 156 4.66 -45.37 38.86
N SER A 157 3.88 -44.40 38.39
CA SER A 157 2.67 -43.95 39.10
C SER A 157 1.64 -45.08 39.21
N ALA A 158 1.43 -45.84 38.14
CA ALA A 158 0.54 -47.00 38.14
C ALA A 158 1.01 -48.08 39.12
N TYR A 159 2.32 -48.32 39.20
CA TYR A 159 2.93 -49.33 40.05
C TYR A 159 2.91 -48.94 41.53
N PHE A 160 3.30 -47.70 41.87
CA PHE A 160 3.45 -47.26 43.26
C PHE A 160 2.15 -46.70 43.87
N LEU A 161 1.34 -45.98 43.08
CA LEU A 161 0.14 -45.26 43.55
C LEU A 161 -1.16 -45.95 43.09
N GLY A 162 -1.06 -46.99 42.27
CA GLY A 162 -2.18 -47.75 41.74
C GLY A 162 -2.64 -47.28 40.35
N VAL A 163 -3.43 -48.13 39.69
CA VAL A 163 -3.87 -47.96 38.29
C VAL A 163 -4.63 -46.64 38.06
N THR A 164 -5.42 -46.20 39.03
CA THR A 164 -6.18 -44.94 38.94
C THR A 164 -5.25 -43.73 38.89
N ALA A 165 -4.25 -43.67 39.76
CA ALA A 165 -3.23 -42.61 39.74
C ALA A 165 -2.40 -42.65 38.45
N GLY A 166 -2.01 -43.85 37.99
CA GLY A 166 -1.37 -44.03 36.69
C GLY A 166 -2.22 -43.49 35.52
N GLY A 167 -3.52 -43.75 35.53
CA GLY A 167 -4.46 -43.24 34.53
C GLY A 167 -4.53 -41.71 34.50
N ILE A 168 -4.57 -41.06 35.67
CA ILE A 168 -4.57 -39.59 35.78
C ILE A 168 -3.26 -39.01 35.22
N VAL A 169 -2.11 -39.57 35.62
CA VAL A 169 -0.80 -39.13 35.12
C VAL A 169 -0.69 -39.35 33.61
N GLY A 170 -1.21 -40.47 33.11
CA GLY A 170 -1.28 -40.74 31.66
C GLY A 170 -2.11 -39.73 30.90
N PHE A 171 -3.29 -39.39 31.41
CA PHE A 171 -4.13 -38.35 30.82
C PHE A 171 -3.42 -36.99 30.78
N LEU A 172 -2.80 -36.58 31.89
CA LEU A 172 -2.01 -35.35 31.94
C LEU A 172 -0.82 -35.37 30.98
N ALA A 173 -0.11 -36.50 30.87
CA ALA A 173 1.00 -36.64 29.93
C ALA A 173 0.55 -36.45 28.48
N ILE A 174 -0.60 -37.02 28.09
CA ILE A 174 -1.18 -36.86 26.75
C ILE A 174 -1.55 -35.39 26.49
N VAL A 175 -2.21 -34.74 27.44
CA VAL A 175 -2.62 -33.33 27.32
C VAL A 175 -1.41 -32.39 27.25
N CYS A 176 -0.36 -32.67 28.02
CA CYS A 176 0.86 -31.85 28.04
C CYS A 176 1.78 -32.13 26.84
N PHE A 177 1.62 -33.26 26.12
CA PHE A 177 2.55 -33.66 25.07
C PHE A 177 2.68 -32.62 23.94
N PRO A 178 1.59 -32.12 23.33
CA PRO A 178 1.69 -31.05 22.33
C PRO A 178 2.30 -29.76 22.88
N ALA A 179 1.96 -29.38 24.12
CA ALA A 179 2.56 -28.22 24.77
C ALA A 179 4.09 -28.37 24.95
N MET A 180 4.58 -29.57 25.30
CA MET A 180 6.01 -29.86 25.40
C MET A 180 6.70 -29.79 24.04
N LEU A 181 6.05 -30.27 22.96
CA LEU A 181 6.56 -30.13 21.60
C LEU A 181 6.65 -28.67 21.15
N ILE A 182 5.64 -27.86 21.45
CA ILE A 182 5.64 -26.42 21.16
C ILE A 182 6.78 -25.73 21.91
N ARG A 183 6.92 -26.00 23.21
CA ARG A 183 8.03 -25.46 24.03
C ARG A 183 9.39 -25.88 23.50
N PHE A 184 9.51 -27.12 23.04
CA PHE A 184 10.73 -27.64 22.45
C PHE A 184 11.10 -26.88 21.17
N ALA A 185 10.13 -26.63 20.29
CA ALA A 185 10.34 -25.84 19.08
C ALA A 185 10.74 -24.37 19.39
N GLN A 186 10.22 -23.80 20.48
CA GLN A 186 10.54 -22.42 20.88
C GLN A 186 11.92 -22.25 21.53
N THR A 187 12.28 -23.15 22.45
CA THR A 187 13.44 -22.97 23.34
C THR A 187 14.71 -23.61 22.80
N ALA A 188 14.58 -24.52 21.82
CA ALA A 188 15.65 -25.40 21.34
C ALA A 188 16.40 -26.14 22.47
N SER A 189 15.82 -26.19 23.68
CA SER A 189 16.45 -26.71 24.87
C SER A 189 15.61 -27.85 25.46
N PHE A 190 16.24 -29.02 25.57
CA PHE A 190 15.54 -30.24 25.95
C PHE A 190 14.97 -30.19 27.38
N PHE A 191 15.75 -29.64 28.31
CA PHE A 191 15.37 -29.60 29.72
C PHE A 191 14.28 -28.56 30.02
N GLU A 192 14.25 -27.45 29.30
CA GLU A 192 13.21 -26.43 29.46
C GLU A 192 11.88 -26.88 28.87
N ALA A 193 11.93 -27.63 27.75
CA ALA A 193 10.75 -28.24 27.15
C ALA A 193 10.09 -29.30 28.06
N LEU A 194 10.89 -30.00 28.87
CA LEU A 194 10.42 -30.99 29.84
C LEU A 194 9.78 -30.39 31.10
N ASN A 195 9.82 -29.07 31.27
CA ASN A 195 9.27 -28.43 32.46
C ASN A 195 7.72 -28.49 32.44
N PRO A 196 7.08 -29.29 33.32
CA PRO A 196 5.63 -29.43 33.32
C PRO A 196 4.92 -28.13 33.70
N VAL A 197 5.56 -27.27 34.50
CA VAL A 197 5.01 -25.95 34.86
C VAL A 197 4.95 -25.04 33.64
N ALA A 198 5.95 -25.07 32.78
CA ALA A 198 5.97 -24.29 31.54
C ALA A 198 4.93 -24.79 30.54
N ALA A 199 4.70 -26.11 30.47
CA ALA A 199 3.66 -26.72 29.66
C ALA A 199 2.25 -26.33 30.16
N ILE A 200 2.01 -26.43 31.47
CA ILE A 200 0.74 -26.01 32.09
C ILE A 200 0.51 -24.51 31.86
N GLY A 201 1.55 -23.68 32.04
CA GLY A 201 1.49 -22.25 31.76
C GLY A 201 1.02 -21.96 30.33
N LEU A 202 1.59 -22.64 29.34
CA LEU A 202 1.18 -22.51 27.94
C LEU A 202 -0.29 -22.90 27.73
N ILE A 203 -0.72 -24.02 28.32
CA ILE A 203 -2.11 -24.50 28.23
C ILE A 203 -3.07 -23.47 28.85
N THR A 204 -2.71 -22.91 30.01
CA THR A 204 -3.55 -21.91 30.70
C THR A 204 -3.59 -20.58 29.98
N THR A 205 -2.49 -20.15 29.35
CA THR A 205 -2.42 -18.91 28.58
C THR A 205 -3.28 -18.99 27.32
N ILE A 206 -3.25 -20.13 26.61
CA ILE A 206 -4.06 -20.33 25.41
C ILE A 206 -5.54 -20.58 25.79
N GLY A 207 -5.80 -21.38 26.82
CA GLY A 207 -7.14 -21.65 27.35
C GLY A 207 -7.97 -22.63 26.51
N LEU A 208 -9.27 -22.34 26.35
CA LEU A 208 -10.23 -23.22 25.64
C LEU A 208 -9.80 -23.64 24.22
N PRO A 209 -9.20 -22.76 23.39
CA PRO A 209 -8.63 -23.11 22.09
C PRO A 209 -7.64 -24.29 22.11
N TYR A 210 -6.85 -24.44 23.17
CA TYR A 210 -5.96 -25.60 23.34
C TYR A 210 -6.76 -26.91 23.50
N GLY A 211 -7.87 -26.87 24.23
CA GLY A 211 -8.78 -28.01 24.35
C GLY A 211 -9.38 -28.42 23.01
N LEU A 212 -9.65 -27.45 22.12
CA LEU A 212 -10.11 -27.72 20.76
C LEU A 212 -9.02 -28.36 19.90
N LEU A 213 -7.76 -27.90 20.02
CA LEU A 213 -6.60 -28.53 19.39
C LEU A 213 -6.48 -29.99 19.81
N MET A 214 -6.58 -30.27 21.12
CA MET A 214 -6.56 -31.64 21.65
C MET A 214 -7.70 -32.49 21.09
N GLY A 215 -8.91 -31.93 20.98
CA GLY A 215 -10.04 -32.60 20.36
C GLY A 215 -9.74 -33.03 18.92
N PHE A 216 -9.16 -32.14 18.11
CA PHE A 216 -8.75 -32.49 16.74
C PHE A 216 -7.66 -33.55 16.68
N ILE A 217 -6.61 -33.43 17.52
CA ILE A 217 -5.53 -34.43 17.59
C ILE A 217 -6.11 -35.81 17.94
N LEU A 218 -7.00 -35.90 18.93
CA LEU A 218 -7.63 -37.18 19.33
C LEU A 218 -8.51 -37.75 18.23
N ILE A 219 -9.31 -36.93 17.55
CA ILE A 219 -10.13 -37.35 16.40
C ILE A 219 -9.22 -37.89 15.29
N MET A 220 -8.15 -37.18 14.94
CA MET A 220 -7.21 -37.60 13.89
C MET A 220 -6.45 -38.88 14.27
N MET A 221 -6.00 -39.03 15.52
CA MET A 221 -5.32 -40.25 15.97
C MET A 221 -6.28 -41.45 15.98
N SER A 222 -7.52 -41.27 16.45
CA SER A 222 -8.52 -42.33 16.48
C SER A 222 -8.98 -42.75 15.08
N SER A 223 -9.06 -41.81 14.13
CA SER A 223 -9.44 -42.13 12.75
C SER A 223 -8.39 -42.99 12.05
N VAL A 224 -7.10 -42.86 12.38
CA VAL A 224 -6.05 -43.76 11.84
C VAL A 224 -6.32 -45.21 12.22
N ALA A 225 -6.73 -45.49 13.46
CA ALA A 225 -7.03 -46.84 13.90
C ALA A 225 -8.25 -47.44 13.16
N VAL A 226 -9.32 -46.65 13.00
CA VAL A 226 -10.52 -47.08 12.24
C VAL A 226 -10.20 -47.30 10.77
N LEU A 227 -9.45 -46.38 10.15
CA LEU A 227 -9.02 -46.50 8.76
C LEU A 227 -8.13 -47.72 8.56
N GLN A 228 -7.26 -48.05 9.51
CA GLN A 228 -6.43 -49.24 9.45
C GLN A 228 -7.29 -50.51 9.37
N GLU A 229 -8.33 -50.64 10.21
CA GLU A 229 -9.23 -51.79 10.18
C GLU A 229 -10.00 -51.90 8.86
N MET A 230 -10.54 -50.78 8.37
CA MET A 230 -11.26 -50.73 7.08
C MET A 230 -10.36 -51.07 5.89
N ILE A 231 -9.15 -50.50 5.83
CA ILE A 231 -8.17 -50.77 4.77
C ILE A 231 -7.71 -52.23 4.84
N ASN A 232 -7.49 -52.77 6.04
CA ASN A 232 -7.09 -54.16 6.21
C ASN A 232 -8.16 -55.14 5.73
N ALA A 233 -9.44 -54.80 5.87
CA ALA A 233 -10.54 -55.63 5.38
C ALA A 233 -10.59 -55.73 3.84
N VAL A 234 -10.22 -54.66 3.13
CA VAL A 234 -10.32 -54.58 1.66
C VAL A 234 -8.99 -54.88 0.97
N PHE A 235 -7.88 -54.37 1.52
CA PHE A 235 -6.55 -54.46 0.94
C PHE A 235 -5.46 -54.73 2.00
N PRO A 236 -5.36 -55.99 2.49
CA PRO A 236 -4.41 -56.36 3.55
C PRO A 236 -2.94 -56.11 3.17
N ALA A 237 -2.59 -56.31 1.90
CA ALA A 237 -1.20 -56.24 1.43
C ALA A 237 -0.60 -54.83 1.51
N GLY A 238 -1.41 -53.78 1.30
CA GLY A 238 -0.95 -52.38 1.34
C GLY A 238 -1.38 -51.60 2.57
N THR A 239 -1.97 -52.24 3.58
CA THR A 239 -2.50 -51.56 4.77
C THR A 239 -1.45 -50.70 5.46
N TYR A 240 -0.26 -51.24 5.72
CA TYR A 240 0.83 -50.49 6.37
C TYR A 240 1.30 -49.28 5.55
N PHE A 241 1.33 -49.42 4.22
CA PHE A 241 1.73 -48.32 3.33
C PHE A 241 0.70 -47.18 3.36
N LEU A 242 -0.59 -47.50 3.18
CA LEU A 242 -1.66 -46.50 3.23
C LEU A 242 -1.79 -45.87 4.62
N GLN A 243 -1.67 -46.68 5.68
CA GLN A 243 -1.68 -46.19 7.05
C GLN A 243 -0.52 -45.21 7.30
N SER A 244 0.68 -45.51 6.81
CA SER A 244 1.83 -44.63 6.96
C SER A 244 1.65 -43.32 6.19
N ILE A 245 1.05 -43.35 4.99
CA ILE A 245 0.66 -42.12 4.26
C ILE A 245 -0.25 -41.25 5.11
N VAL A 246 -1.35 -41.81 5.62
CA VAL A 246 -2.35 -41.06 6.41
C VAL A 246 -1.71 -40.52 7.70
N SER A 247 -0.91 -41.33 8.38
CA SER A 247 -0.24 -40.95 9.63
C SER A 247 0.76 -39.82 9.41
N ASN A 248 1.62 -39.92 8.41
CA ASN A 248 2.61 -38.91 8.07
C ASN A 248 1.95 -37.59 7.65
N TYR A 249 0.87 -37.67 6.87
CA TYR A 249 0.07 -36.52 6.48
C TYR A 249 -0.54 -35.81 7.70
N TYR A 250 -1.22 -36.54 8.59
CA TYR A 250 -1.78 -35.99 9.82
C TYR A 250 -0.73 -35.40 10.75
N TYR A 251 0.46 -35.98 10.80
CA TYR A 251 1.56 -35.47 11.59
C TYR A 251 1.95 -34.05 11.15
N ILE A 252 2.13 -33.83 9.84
CA ILE A 252 2.44 -32.51 9.28
C ILE A 252 1.32 -31.51 9.56
N VAL A 253 0.05 -31.91 9.37
CA VAL A 253 -1.11 -31.05 9.65
C VAL A 253 -1.14 -30.61 11.12
N ILE A 254 -0.93 -31.55 12.06
CA ILE A 254 -0.93 -31.24 13.50
C ILE A 254 0.16 -30.23 13.84
N PHE A 255 1.38 -30.43 13.33
CA PHE A 255 2.49 -29.52 13.57
C PHE A 255 2.28 -28.13 12.95
N HIS A 256 1.68 -28.08 11.75
CA HIS A 256 1.28 -26.81 11.14
C HIS A 256 0.23 -26.08 11.98
N ILE A 257 -0.80 -26.78 12.48
CA ILE A 257 -1.81 -26.18 13.36
C ILE A 257 -1.18 -25.70 14.68
N MET A 258 -0.24 -26.46 15.25
CA MET A 258 0.50 -26.06 16.44
C MET A 258 1.34 -24.81 16.20
N GLY A 259 2.03 -24.72 15.06
CA GLY A 259 2.79 -23.53 14.65
C GLY A 259 1.87 -22.33 14.45
N TYR A 260 0.73 -22.54 13.78
CA TYR A 260 -0.26 -21.47 13.57
C TYR A 260 -0.87 -20.97 14.88
N MET A 261 -1.12 -21.87 15.83
CA MET A 261 -1.56 -21.49 17.17
C MET A 261 -0.47 -20.67 17.89
N LEU A 262 0.81 -21.03 17.73
CA LEU A 262 1.89 -20.21 18.28
C LEU A 262 1.89 -18.80 17.69
N PHE A 263 1.77 -18.70 16.37
CA PHE A 263 1.68 -17.44 15.65
C PHE A 263 0.48 -16.60 16.13
N GLN A 264 -0.67 -17.24 16.36
CA GLN A 264 -1.87 -16.57 16.86
C GLN A 264 -1.73 -16.01 18.29
N TYR A 265 -1.04 -16.74 19.18
CA TYR A 265 -0.90 -16.41 20.61
C TYR A 265 0.49 -15.86 20.98
N GLN A 266 1.24 -15.37 20.00
CA GLN A 266 2.63 -14.96 20.17
C GLN A 266 2.81 -13.94 21.30
N ARG A 267 1.95 -12.91 21.40
CA ARG A 267 2.08 -11.86 22.43
C ARG A 267 1.80 -12.40 23.82
N GLU A 268 0.74 -13.17 24.00
CA GLU A 268 0.37 -13.76 25.28
C GLU A 268 1.45 -14.73 25.78
N LEU A 269 2.22 -15.32 24.86
CA LEU A 269 3.35 -16.20 25.13
C LEU A 269 4.69 -15.44 25.27
N GLY A 270 4.70 -14.11 25.14
CA GLY A 270 5.90 -13.26 25.26
C GLY A 270 6.85 -13.33 24.06
N PHE A 271 6.34 -13.73 22.90
CA PHE A 271 7.07 -13.88 21.65
C PHE A 271 6.55 -12.90 20.58
N VAL A 272 7.44 -12.39 19.75
CA VAL A 272 7.07 -11.61 18.56
C VAL A 272 7.77 -12.27 17.39
N ALA A 273 7.04 -13.10 16.63
CA ALA A 273 7.44 -13.45 15.29
C ALA A 273 7.40 -12.16 14.48
N ARG A 274 8.58 -11.65 14.13
CA ARG A 274 8.68 -10.78 12.96
C ARG A 274 8.28 -11.68 11.80
N ALA A 275 7.08 -11.47 11.27
CA ALA A 275 6.77 -11.97 9.94
C ALA A 275 7.92 -11.49 9.05
N SER A 276 8.72 -12.43 8.53
CA SER A 276 9.55 -12.16 7.38
C SER A 276 8.58 -11.83 6.25
N HIS A 277 8.23 -10.56 6.11
CA HIS A 277 7.63 -10.01 4.90
C HIS A 277 8.69 -10.07 3.79
N GLU A 278 9.19 -11.27 3.46
CA GLU A 278 10.19 -11.47 2.42
C GLU A 278 9.61 -12.06 1.14
N ASP A 279 8.36 -12.54 1.10
CA ASP A 279 7.75 -12.91 -0.17
C ASP A 279 6.24 -12.55 -0.22
N ASP A 280 5.92 -11.67 -1.17
CA ASP A 280 4.60 -11.27 -1.67
C ASP A 280 3.69 -10.37 -0.80
N GLU A 281 4.06 -9.09 -0.56
CA GLU A 281 3.08 -8.06 -0.15
C GLU A 281 3.32 -6.68 -0.81
N ASP A 282 2.22 -6.15 -1.32
CA ASP A 282 1.93 -4.81 -1.88
C ASP A 282 2.67 -3.67 -1.14
N THR A 283 3.92 -3.41 -1.52
CA THR A 283 4.72 -2.36 -0.88
C THR A 283 4.09 -1.02 -1.24
N ARG A 284 3.57 -0.30 -0.23
CA ARG A 284 2.92 0.99 -0.42
C ARG A 284 3.82 1.89 -1.26
N THR A 285 3.24 2.47 -2.31
CA THR A 285 3.98 3.42 -3.13
C THR A 285 4.24 4.70 -2.34
N ASP A 286 5.24 5.48 -2.73
CA ASP A 286 5.51 6.78 -2.11
C ASP A 286 4.29 7.72 -2.19
N ILE A 287 3.47 7.56 -3.24
CA ILE A 287 2.21 8.28 -3.40
C ILE A 287 1.24 7.89 -2.27
N ASP A 288 1.08 6.60 -1.99
CA ASP A 288 0.19 6.11 -0.92
C ASP A 288 0.65 6.57 0.47
N ARG A 289 1.96 6.65 0.69
CA ARG A 289 2.55 7.18 1.94
C ARG A 289 2.21 8.64 2.16
N ILE A 290 2.43 9.47 1.14
CA ILE A 290 2.10 10.89 1.19
C ILE A 290 0.60 11.11 1.37
N LEU A 291 -0.23 10.35 0.65
CA LEU A 291 -1.69 10.45 0.77
C LEU A 291 -2.20 10.08 2.15
N ALA A 292 -1.62 9.07 2.82
CA ALA A 292 -1.97 8.77 4.20
C ALA A 292 -1.60 9.89 5.17
N ARG A 293 -0.40 10.47 5.01
CA ARG A 293 0.02 11.61 5.83
C ARG A 293 -0.90 12.82 5.63
N MET A 294 -1.36 13.05 4.41
CA MET A 294 -2.37 14.07 4.09
C MET A 294 -3.73 13.77 4.75
N ASP A 295 -4.23 12.54 4.66
CA ASP A 295 -5.52 12.14 5.25
C ASP A 295 -5.51 12.27 6.78
N VAL A 296 -4.43 11.84 7.43
CA VAL A 296 -4.24 12.02 8.88
C VAL A 296 -4.19 13.51 9.24
N SER A 297 -3.43 14.32 8.49
CA SER A 297 -3.33 15.76 8.73
C SER A 297 -4.67 16.48 8.55
N LEU A 298 -5.47 16.05 7.57
CA LEU A 298 -6.81 16.57 7.30
C LEU A 298 -7.77 16.28 8.46
N LYS A 299 -7.79 15.03 8.95
CA LYS A 299 -8.67 14.60 10.05
C LYS A 299 -8.32 15.25 11.39
N GLU A 300 -7.05 15.59 11.58
CA GLU A 300 -6.56 16.27 12.79
C GLU A 300 -6.70 17.80 12.72
N GLY A 301 -7.14 18.35 11.58
CA GLY A 301 -7.33 19.78 11.40
C GLY A 301 -6.04 20.59 11.22
N HIS A 302 -4.91 19.94 10.96
CA HIS A 302 -3.62 20.61 10.73
C HIS A 302 -3.51 21.15 9.29
N TYR A 303 -4.35 22.13 8.94
CA TYR A 303 -4.48 22.65 7.57
C TYR A 303 -3.19 23.28 7.01
N GLU A 304 -2.41 23.98 7.83
CA GLU A 304 -1.14 24.59 7.37
C GLU A 304 -0.12 23.51 6.96
N ASN A 305 0.00 22.46 7.77
CA ASN A 305 0.85 21.32 7.44
C ASN A 305 0.36 20.60 6.19
N LEU A 306 -0.95 20.42 6.05
CA LEU A 306 -1.56 19.81 4.87
C LEU A 306 -1.24 20.57 3.58
N VAL A 307 -1.35 21.90 3.57
CA VAL A 307 -0.98 22.74 2.41
C VAL A 307 0.51 22.57 2.06
N ASN A 308 1.39 22.56 3.08
CA ASN A 308 2.81 22.32 2.88
C ASN A 308 3.11 20.93 2.30
N LEU A 309 2.37 19.90 2.73
CA LEU A 309 2.46 18.55 2.18
C LEU A 309 2.05 18.52 0.71
N TYR A 310 0.98 19.22 0.31
CA TYR A 310 0.60 19.35 -1.10
C TYR A 310 1.68 20.06 -1.92
N HIS A 311 2.25 21.15 -1.42
CA HIS A 311 3.32 21.86 -2.11
C HIS A 311 4.57 20.98 -2.30
N LYS A 312 4.91 20.14 -1.32
CA LYS A 312 5.98 19.13 -1.46
C LYS A 312 5.61 18.06 -2.48
N ALA A 313 4.38 17.55 -2.43
CA ALA A 313 3.89 16.54 -3.37
C ALA A 313 3.90 17.04 -4.82
N PHE A 314 3.53 18.30 -5.08
CA PHE A 314 3.61 18.88 -6.43
C PHE A 314 5.04 18.98 -6.98
N LYS A 315 6.04 19.18 -6.11
CA LYS A 315 7.45 19.19 -6.51
C LYS A 315 7.97 17.78 -6.83
N GLN A 316 7.53 16.79 -6.07
CA GLN A 316 7.98 15.41 -6.21
C GLN A 316 7.24 14.66 -7.33
N PHE A 317 5.95 14.95 -7.51
CA PHE A 317 5.05 14.27 -8.44
C PHE A 317 4.25 15.28 -9.28
N PRO A 318 4.89 16.00 -10.22
CA PRO A 318 4.27 17.12 -10.94
C PRO A 318 3.13 16.73 -11.90
N LEU A 319 3.04 15.45 -12.28
CA LEU A 319 2.01 14.94 -13.21
C LEU A 319 0.91 14.12 -12.51
N GLU A 320 1.03 13.94 -11.19
CA GLU A 320 0.14 13.05 -10.46
C GLU A 320 -1.20 13.72 -10.16
N LYS A 321 -2.24 13.25 -10.85
CA LYS A 321 -3.57 13.85 -10.85
C LYS A 321 -4.23 13.85 -9.47
N GLN A 322 -4.01 12.80 -8.68
CA GLN A 322 -4.70 12.66 -7.40
C GLN A 322 -4.41 13.83 -6.45
N PHE A 323 -3.20 14.37 -6.47
CA PHE A 323 -2.83 15.52 -5.63
C PHE A 323 -3.56 16.80 -6.06
N PHE A 324 -3.65 17.06 -7.37
CA PHE A 324 -4.32 18.25 -7.89
C PHE A 324 -5.83 18.23 -7.60
N ASP A 325 -6.50 17.11 -7.87
CA ASP A 325 -7.94 16.97 -7.64
C ASP A 325 -8.26 17.11 -6.12
N LYS A 326 -7.52 16.42 -5.24
CA LYS A 326 -7.74 16.52 -3.78
C LYS A 326 -7.41 17.91 -3.21
N TYR A 327 -6.39 18.60 -3.72
CA TYR A 327 -6.05 19.95 -3.27
C TYR A 327 -7.09 20.98 -3.73
N PHE A 328 -7.61 20.85 -4.95
CA PHE A 328 -8.72 21.68 -5.42
C PHE A 328 -9.97 21.48 -4.55
N ASP A 329 -10.33 20.24 -4.27
CA ASP A 329 -11.46 19.91 -3.40
C ASP A 329 -11.28 20.52 -2.00
N LEU A 330 -10.07 20.43 -1.42
CA LEU A 330 -9.74 21.06 -0.15
C LEU A 330 -10.00 22.57 -0.17
N ILE A 331 -9.46 23.30 -1.16
CA ILE A 331 -9.65 24.76 -1.26
C ILE A 331 -11.12 25.10 -1.47
N TYR A 332 -11.82 24.33 -2.31
CA TYR A 332 -13.24 24.50 -2.61
C TYR A 332 -14.12 24.35 -1.37
N PHE A 333 -13.94 23.27 -0.61
CA PHE A 333 -14.71 23.01 0.61
C PHE A 333 -14.35 23.97 1.75
N CYS A 334 -13.07 24.35 1.89
CA CYS A 334 -12.64 25.32 2.89
C CYS A 334 -12.95 26.78 2.53
N LYS A 335 -13.46 27.05 1.31
CA LYS A 335 -13.81 28.37 0.78
C LYS A 335 -12.70 29.43 0.94
N LYS A 336 -11.44 29.03 0.71
CA LYS A 336 -10.29 29.93 0.84
C LYS A 336 -10.03 30.67 -0.48
N SER A 337 -10.57 31.89 -0.63
CA SER A 337 -10.44 32.69 -1.88
C SER A 337 -8.99 32.93 -2.28
N ALA A 338 -8.12 33.36 -1.37
CA ALA A 338 -6.73 33.67 -1.68
C ALA A 338 -5.97 32.45 -2.28
N LEU A 339 -6.11 31.28 -1.66
CA LEU A 339 -5.50 30.05 -2.18
C LEU A 339 -6.12 29.60 -3.51
N MET A 340 -7.42 29.85 -3.71
CA MET A 340 -8.09 29.57 -4.97
C MET A 340 -7.54 30.44 -6.09
N GLU A 341 -7.36 31.74 -5.86
CA GLU A 341 -6.82 32.68 -6.84
C GLU A 341 -5.39 32.29 -7.27
N ASP A 342 -4.55 31.86 -6.32
CA ASP A 342 -3.18 31.41 -6.59
C ASP A 342 -3.14 30.07 -7.37
N PHE A 343 -3.99 29.11 -7.00
CA PHE A 343 -3.95 27.75 -7.55
C PHE A 343 -4.81 27.54 -8.81
N ALA A 344 -5.86 28.34 -9.01
CA ALA A 344 -6.86 28.11 -10.05
C ALA A 344 -6.26 28.07 -11.46
N LEU A 345 -5.34 28.99 -11.80
CA LEU A 345 -4.71 29.00 -13.12
C LEU A 345 -3.88 27.72 -13.35
N THR A 346 -3.14 27.29 -12.33
CA THR A 346 -2.32 26.07 -12.35
C THR A 346 -3.19 24.83 -12.56
N TYR A 347 -4.30 24.72 -11.83
CA TYR A 347 -5.23 23.59 -11.96
C TYR A 347 -5.97 23.56 -13.30
N LEU A 348 -6.35 24.73 -13.84
CA LEU A 348 -6.95 24.85 -15.16
C LEU A 348 -5.98 24.40 -16.26
N HIS A 349 -4.71 24.84 -16.20
CA HIS A 349 -3.66 24.37 -17.12
C HIS A 349 -3.44 22.86 -17.01
N PHE A 350 -3.36 22.33 -15.80
CA PHE A 350 -3.22 20.89 -15.58
C PHE A 350 -4.39 20.09 -16.19
N THR A 351 -5.62 20.57 -15.98
CA THR A 351 -6.83 19.93 -16.52
C THR A 351 -6.86 19.96 -18.05
N LEU A 352 -6.42 21.08 -18.63
CA LEU A 352 -6.30 21.25 -20.08
C LEU A 352 -5.25 20.30 -20.68
N GLN A 353 -4.07 20.18 -20.07
CA GLN A 353 -3.01 19.26 -20.49
C GLN A 353 -3.46 17.80 -20.46
N GLN A 354 -4.28 17.44 -19.48
CA GLN A 354 -4.89 16.11 -19.36
C GLN A 354 -6.04 15.88 -20.35
N LYS A 355 -6.32 16.82 -21.27
CA LYS A 355 -7.38 16.77 -22.29
C LYS A 355 -8.79 16.55 -21.74
N ARG A 356 -9.05 16.97 -20.49
CA ARG A 356 -10.35 16.82 -19.80
C ARG A 356 -11.24 18.05 -20.01
N PHE A 357 -11.54 18.39 -21.26
CA PHE A 357 -12.29 19.61 -21.62
C PHE A 357 -13.68 19.68 -20.99
N ASP A 358 -14.36 18.54 -20.82
CA ASP A 358 -15.71 18.47 -20.24
C ASP A 358 -15.77 19.01 -18.81
N ARG A 359 -14.71 18.76 -18.03
CA ARG A 359 -14.60 19.19 -16.62
C ARG A 359 -14.18 20.65 -16.49
N LEU A 360 -13.51 21.24 -17.49
CA LEU A 360 -12.91 22.57 -17.38
C LEU A 360 -13.95 23.67 -17.08
N THR A 361 -15.10 23.60 -17.75
CA THR A 361 -16.24 24.52 -17.52
C THR A 361 -16.89 24.34 -16.15
N VAL A 362 -16.93 23.12 -15.62
CA VAL A 362 -17.46 22.83 -14.28
C VAL A 362 -16.51 23.35 -13.21
N ILE A 363 -15.21 23.09 -13.38
CA ILE A 363 -14.14 23.57 -12.50
C ILE A 363 -14.15 25.10 -12.45
N TYR A 364 -14.27 25.76 -13.61
CA TYR A 364 -14.35 27.23 -13.64
C TYR A 364 -15.57 27.77 -12.88
N LYS A 365 -16.74 27.14 -13.05
CA LYS A 365 -17.93 27.49 -12.24
C LYS A 365 -17.69 27.27 -10.74
N GLN A 366 -17.02 26.19 -10.35
CA GLN A 366 -16.67 25.92 -8.94
C GLN A 366 -15.70 26.96 -8.39
N ILE A 367 -14.72 27.41 -9.18
CA ILE A 367 -13.81 28.50 -8.82
C ILE A 367 -14.61 29.78 -8.54
N LEU A 368 -15.58 30.13 -9.41
CA LEU A 368 -16.43 31.31 -9.23
C LEU A 368 -17.33 31.26 -7.99
N VAL A 369 -17.66 30.07 -7.47
CA VAL A 369 -18.40 29.94 -6.19
C VAL A 369 -17.55 30.39 -5.01
N VAL A 370 -16.23 30.18 -5.06
CA VAL A 370 -15.29 30.55 -4.00
C VAL A 370 -14.74 31.96 -4.20
N ALA A 371 -14.43 32.33 -5.44
CA ALA A 371 -13.88 33.61 -5.85
C ALA A 371 -14.72 34.21 -7.02
N PRO A 372 -15.81 34.94 -6.73
CA PRO A 372 -16.77 35.42 -7.74
C PRO A 372 -16.18 36.35 -8.82
N ASP A 373 -15.12 37.07 -8.46
CA ASP A 373 -14.45 38.04 -9.32
C ASP A 373 -13.19 37.48 -10.00
N TYR A 374 -12.93 36.18 -9.86
CA TYR A 374 -11.77 35.54 -10.45
C TYR A 374 -11.83 35.57 -11.98
N ILE A 375 -10.75 36.04 -12.60
CA ILE A 375 -10.52 36.00 -14.04
C ILE A 375 -9.08 35.52 -14.28
N PRO A 376 -8.85 34.46 -15.07
CA PRO A 376 -7.49 33.94 -15.29
C PRO A 376 -6.52 34.99 -15.83
N ASN A 377 -5.29 35.06 -15.33
CA ASN A 377 -4.28 36.02 -15.80
C ASN A 377 -3.58 35.62 -17.12
N ASN A 378 -4.02 34.54 -17.77
CA ASN A 378 -3.47 34.09 -19.04
C ASN A 378 -4.50 34.32 -20.18
N PRO A 379 -4.19 35.13 -21.20
CA PRO A 379 -5.13 35.44 -22.28
C PRO A 379 -5.52 34.24 -23.15
N ALA A 380 -4.62 33.27 -23.35
CA ALA A 380 -4.95 32.05 -24.08
C ALA A 380 -5.94 31.16 -23.30
N MET A 381 -5.78 31.07 -21.96
CA MET A 381 -6.72 30.35 -21.10
C MET A 381 -8.10 31.01 -21.10
N ARG A 382 -8.17 32.36 -21.11
CA ARG A 382 -9.45 33.09 -21.24
C ARG A 382 -10.17 32.75 -22.53
N LEU A 383 -9.45 32.76 -23.66
CA LEU A 383 -10.00 32.44 -24.97
C LEU A 383 -10.55 31.01 -25.03
N GLN A 384 -9.79 30.03 -24.54
CA GLN A 384 -10.20 28.63 -24.53
C GLN A 384 -11.40 28.36 -23.62
N LEU A 385 -11.42 28.95 -22.40
CA LEU A 385 -12.57 28.84 -21.51
C LEU A 385 -13.82 29.49 -22.12
N ALA A 386 -13.67 30.65 -22.77
CA ALA A 386 -14.79 31.33 -23.41
C ALA A 386 -15.38 30.50 -24.56
N ASP A 387 -14.56 29.87 -25.40
CA ASP A 387 -15.01 28.96 -26.45
C ASP A 387 -15.77 27.76 -25.89
N LEU A 388 -15.23 27.11 -24.85
CA LEU A 388 -15.89 25.97 -24.20
C LEU A 388 -17.22 26.36 -23.52
N HIS A 389 -17.30 27.54 -22.91
CA HIS A 389 -18.55 28.04 -22.32
C HIS A 389 -19.57 28.40 -23.40
N LYS A 390 -19.15 28.97 -24.53
CA LYS A 390 -20.02 29.22 -25.69
C LYS A 390 -20.62 27.91 -26.21
N GLN A 391 -19.80 26.88 -26.40
CA GLN A 391 -20.27 25.57 -26.86
C GLN A 391 -21.30 24.93 -25.91
N LYS A 392 -21.19 25.17 -24.60
CA LYS A 392 -22.17 24.74 -23.59
C LYS A 392 -23.38 25.67 -23.42
N GLY A 393 -23.43 26.80 -24.13
CA GLY A 393 -24.52 27.78 -24.06
C GLY A 393 -24.42 28.80 -22.92
N ASP A 394 -23.34 28.82 -22.15
CA ASP A 394 -23.10 29.77 -21.05
C ASP A 394 -22.56 31.12 -21.58
N LEU A 395 -23.32 31.79 -22.45
CA LEU A 395 -22.87 33.00 -23.19
C LEU A 395 -22.43 34.15 -22.27
N LYS A 396 -23.06 34.32 -21.10
CA LYS A 396 -22.71 35.36 -20.13
C LYS A 396 -21.29 35.22 -19.57
N LEU A 397 -20.87 33.98 -19.29
CA LEU A 397 -19.53 33.71 -18.76
C LEU A 397 -18.46 33.89 -19.83
N ALA A 398 -18.75 33.48 -21.07
CA ALA A 398 -17.88 33.71 -22.22
C ALA A 398 -17.62 35.22 -22.44
N VAL A 399 -18.67 36.05 -22.36
CA VAL A 399 -18.54 37.51 -22.46
C VAL A 399 -17.74 38.09 -21.30
N LYS A 400 -17.98 37.65 -20.06
CA LYS A 400 -17.21 38.10 -18.87
C LYS A 400 -15.71 37.82 -19.03
N LEU A 401 -15.34 36.67 -19.58
CA LEU A 401 -13.95 36.25 -19.79
C LEU A 401 -13.22 37.09 -20.85
N LEU A 402 -13.90 37.45 -21.94
CA LEU A 402 -13.32 38.15 -23.10
C LEU A 402 -13.37 39.67 -22.96
N ASN A 403 -14.24 40.19 -22.10
CA ASN A 403 -14.37 41.61 -21.89
C ASN A 403 -13.07 42.23 -21.35
N GLY A 404 -12.71 43.40 -21.88
CA GLY A 404 -11.51 44.13 -21.45
C GLY A 404 -10.16 43.53 -21.88
N MET A 405 -10.12 42.46 -22.67
CA MET A 405 -8.86 41.83 -23.11
C MET A 405 -7.96 42.79 -23.90
N HIS A 406 -8.52 43.67 -24.75
CA HIS A 406 -7.76 44.67 -25.51
C HIS A 406 -7.01 45.70 -24.65
N LYS A 407 -7.45 45.94 -23.41
CA LYS A 407 -6.78 46.88 -22.48
C LYS A 407 -5.70 46.18 -21.65
N LEU A 408 -5.96 44.93 -21.26
CA LEU A 408 -5.07 44.16 -20.39
C LEU A 408 -3.94 43.45 -21.16
N TYR A 409 -4.21 43.03 -22.40
CA TYR A 409 -3.25 42.28 -23.22
C TYR A 409 -3.24 42.79 -24.68
N PRO A 410 -2.72 44.01 -24.94
CA PRO A 410 -2.71 44.59 -26.29
C PRO A 410 -1.91 43.79 -27.32
N ASP A 411 -0.86 43.10 -26.87
CA ASP A 411 0.09 42.36 -27.73
C ASP A 411 -0.29 40.89 -27.96
N PHE A 412 -1.49 40.47 -27.54
CA PHE A 412 -1.91 39.08 -27.70
C PHE A 412 -2.17 38.74 -29.17
N VAL A 413 -1.45 37.75 -29.71
CA VAL A 413 -1.51 37.36 -31.14
C VAL A 413 -2.93 37.00 -31.58
N GLU A 414 -3.69 36.31 -30.74
CA GLU A 414 -5.05 35.85 -31.05
C GLU A 414 -6.14 36.80 -30.55
N LEU A 415 -5.81 38.08 -30.32
CA LEU A 415 -6.79 39.08 -29.86
C LEU A 415 -7.95 39.22 -30.84
N VAL A 416 -7.68 39.15 -32.15
CA VAL A 416 -8.72 39.16 -33.19
C VAL A 416 -9.70 38.00 -33.02
N LYS A 417 -9.21 36.77 -32.84
CA LYS A 417 -10.05 35.59 -32.61
C LYS A 417 -10.89 35.72 -31.34
N ALA A 418 -10.31 36.29 -30.29
CA ALA A 418 -11.02 36.55 -29.03
C ALA A 418 -12.19 37.53 -29.20
N TYR A 419 -12.03 38.59 -29.99
CA TYR A 419 -13.11 39.53 -30.28
C TYR A 419 -14.12 39.00 -31.30
N GLU A 420 -13.71 38.16 -32.24
CA GLU A 420 -14.63 37.43 -33.13
C GLU A 420 -15.54 36.52 -32.30
N LEU A 421 -14.98 35.74 -31.37
CA LEU A 421 -15.75 34.89 -30.45
C LEU A 421 -16.67 35.70 -29.52
N LEU A 422 -16.21 36.85 -29.04
CA LEU A 422 -17.03 37.79 -28.26
C LEU A 422 -18.22 38.31 -29.08
N THR A 423 -17.99 38.65 -30.35
CA THR A 423 -19.04 39.16 -31.26
C THR A 423 -20.09 38.09 -31.50
N GLU A 424 -19.68 36.86 -31.80
CA GLU A 424 -20.59 35.72 -31.97
C GLU A 424 -21.41 35.45 -30.70
N CYS A 425 -20.82 35.55 -29.51
CA CYS A 425 -21.56 35.40 -28.25
C CYS A 425 -22.59 36.52 -28.03
N LEU A 426 -22.28 37.76 -28.42
CA LEU A 426 -23.17 38.92 -28.29
C LEU A 426 -24.35 38.87 -29.26
N GLU A 427 -24.15 38.35 -30.48
CA GLU A 427 -25.22 38.17 -31.47
C GLU A 427 -26.24 37.11 -31.06
N LEU A 428 -25.79 36.08 -30.35
CA LEU A 428 -26.66 35.02 -29.82
C LEU A 428 -27.47 35.46 -28.59
N MET A 429 -27.18 36.62 -28.00
CA MET A 429 -27.91 37.15 -26.83
C MET A 429 -28.95 38.22 -27.22
N PRO A 430 -30.18 38.14 -26.68
CA PRO A 430 -31.21 39.14 -26.98
C PRO A 430 -30.84 40.52 -26.42
N LYS A 431 -31.07 41.58 -27.20
CA LYS A 431 -30.84 43.02 -26.87
C LYS A 431 -29.36 43.51 -26.89
N MET A 432 -28.43 42.77 -27.49
CA MET A 432 -26.99 43.11 -27.47
C MET A 432 -26.38 43.46 -28.84
N GLU A 433 -27.22 43.66 -29.88
CA GLU A 433 -26.80 43.92 -31.28
C GLU A 433 -25.90 45.15 -31.44
N VAL A 434 -26.19 46.24 -30.72
CA VAL A 434 -25.41 47.49 -30.74
C VAL A 434 -23.99 47.26 -30.20
N GLN A 435 -23.82 46.32 -29.28
CA GLN A 435 -22.52 46.01 -28.69
C GLN A 435 -21.72 45.05 -29.58
N ALA A 436 -22.40 44.14 -30.30
CA ALA A 436 -21.77 43.33 -31.34
C ALA A 436 -21.21 44.21 -32.48
N GLU A 437 -21.94 45.25 -32.89
CA GLU A 437 -21.46 46.18 -33.93
C GLU A 437 -20.24 47.00 -33.46
N LYS A 438 -20.19 47.39 -32.17
CA LYS A 438 -19.01 48.03 -31.58
C LYS A 438 -17.80 47.08 -31.55
N CYS A 439 -18.01 45.80 -31.28
CA CYS A 439 -16.94 44.80 -31.31
C CYS A 439 -16.39 44.60 -32.72
N ARG A 440 -17.24 44.59 -33.76
CA ARG A 440 -16.81 44.56 -35.17
C ARG A 440 -15.88 45.71 -35.54
N ARG A 441 -16.27 46.95 -35.20
CA ARG A 441 -15.44 48.13 -35.45
C ARG A 441 -14.08 48.05 -34.74
N LEU A 442 -14.04 47.46 -33.55
CA LEU A 442 -12.80 47.25 -32.81
C LEU A 442 -11.91 46.18 -33.48
N ILE A 443 -12.50 45.11 -34.01
CA ILE A 443 -11.78 44.08 -34.78
C ILE A 443 -11.10 44.70 -36.01
N ASP A 444 -11.80 45.56 -36.75
CA ASP A 444 -11.24 46.24 -37.93
C ASP A 444 -10.07 47.17 -37.57
N GLN A 445 -10.16 47.85 -36.43
CA GLN A 445 -9.07 48.69 -35.90
C GLN A 445 -7.85 47.87 -35.44
N ILE A 446 -8.06 46.68 -34.87
CA ILE A 446 -6.98 45.79 -34.46
C ILE A 446 -6.31 45.16 -35.69
N LYS A 447 -7.11 44.71 -36.68
CA LYS A 447 -6.60 44.14 -37.95
C LYS A 447 -5.77 45.16 -38.74
N SER A 448 -6.22 46.41 -38.83
CA SER A 448 -5.46 47.49 -39.49
C SER A 448 -4.14 47.79 -38.79
N LYS A 449 -4.13 47.92 -37.46
CA LYS A 449 -2.89 48.11 -36.68
C LYS A 449 -1.92 46.93 -36.77
N GLN A 450 -2.42 45.68 -36.75
CA GLN A 450 -1.57 44.50 -36.90
C GLN A 450 -0.96 44.42 -38.30
N LYS A 451 -1.71 44.82 -39.34
CA LYS A 451 -1.21 44.89 -40.71
C LYS A 451 -0.13 45.96 -40.88
N GLU A 452 -0.35 47.16 -40.34
CA GLU A 452 0.64 48.25 -40.33
C GLU A 452 1.93 47.84 -39.60
N ASN A 453 1.81 47.18 -38.45
CA ASN A 453 2.97 46.66 -37.70
C ASN A 453 3.71 45.54 -38.44
N ALA A 454 2.99 44.65 -39.12
CA ALA A 454 3.59 43.58 -39.93
C ALA A 454 4.34 44.14 -41.16
N GLU A 455 3.79 45.17 -41.80
CA GLU A 455 4.41 45.87 -42.94
C GLU A 455 5.66 46.66 -42.50
N ALA A 456 5.62 47.32 -41.35
CA ALA A 456 6.78 48.01 -40.76
C ALA A 456 7.90 47.03 -40.35
N GLN A 457 7.56 45.89 -39.73
CA GLN A 457 8.54 44.84 -39.39
C GLN A 457 9.15 44.18 -40.64
N ALA A 458 8.37 44.02 -41.71
CA ALA A 458 8.86 43.52 -42.99
C ALA A 458 9.81 44.49 -43.70
N GLN A 459 9.65 45.81 -43.50
CA GLN A 459 10.60 46.83 -43.98
C GLN A 459 11.91 46.80 -43.19
N VAL A 460 11.85 46.76 -41.85
CA VAL A 460 13.05 46.67 -40.99
C VAL A 460 13.82 45.37 -41.24
N ALA A 461 13.13 44.24 -41.46
CA ALA A 461 13.78 42.97 -41.80
C ALA A 461 14.43 42.96 -43.21
N LYS A 462 13.94 43.80 -44.14
CA LYS A 462 14.60 44.01 -45.44
C LYS A 462 15.84 44.89 -45.31
N GLU A 463 15.80 45.90 -44.45
CA GLU A 463 16.95 46.78 -44.17
C GLU A 463 18.07 46.04 -43.42
N ALA A 464 17.75 45.22 -42.41
CA ALA A 464 18.71 44.38 -41.68
C ALA A 464 19.38 43.32 -42.57
N LYS A 465 18.67 42.73 -43.54
CA LYS A 465 19.27 41.85 -44.56
C LYS A 465 20.22 42.59 -45.51
N THR A 466 19.98 43.88 -45.73
CA THR A 466 20.82 44.74 -46.57
C THR A 466 22.11 45.13 -45.83
N GLU A 467 22.05 45.32 -44.51
CA GLU A 467 23.22 45.56 -43.65
C GLU A 467 24.07 44.30 -43.40
N GLN A 468 23.46 43.12 -43.19
CA GLN A 468 24.20 41.86 -43.09
C GLN A 468 24.95 41.49 -44.39
N THR A 469 24.46 41.94 -45.54
CA THR A 469 25.15 41.79 -46.83
C THR A 469 26.36 42.74 -46.96
N LYS A 470 26.36 43.85 -46.22
CA LYS A 470 27.49 44.80 -46.13
C LYS A 470 28.54 44.37 -45.10
N GLU A 471 28.14 43.86 -43.93
CA GLU A 471 29.08 43.40 -42.89
C GLU A 471 29.82 42.11 -43.27
N LYS A 472 29.20 41.21 -44.04
CA LYS A 472 29.87 39.99 -44.53
C LYS A 472 31.01 40.26 -45.53
N LYS A 473 31.14 41.51 -46.02
CA LYS A 473 32.26 41.95 -46.87
C LYS A 473 33.42 42.60 -46.10
N LEU A 474 33.29 42.87 -44.80
CA LEU A 474 34.27 43.65 -44.03
C LEU A 474 34.80 42.96 -42.75
N SER A 475 34.55 41.66 -42.57
CA SER A 475 35.05 40.87 -41.44
C SER A 475 35.89 39.67 -41.90
N ASN A 476 36.93 39.95 -42.69
CA ASN A 476 38.13 39.11 -42.80
C ASN A 476 39.29 39.90 -42.16
N SER A 477 39.32 40.02 -40.83
CA SER A 477 40.58 40.12 -40.08
C SER A 477 40.35 40.22 -38.56
N VAL A 478 41.16 39.42 -37.85
CA VAL A 478 41.53 39.50 -36.42
C VAL A 478 40.55 38.99 -35.37
N PHE A 479 41.06 38.03 -34.60
CA PHE A 479 40.53 37.42 -33.39
C PHE A 479 41.49 37.82 -32.25
N GLU A 480 41.00 38.42 -31.16
CA GLU A 480 41.71 38.40 -29.86
C GLU A 480 40.76 38.66 -28.68
N LEU A 481 41.19 38.21 -27.50
CA LEU A 481 40.41 37.76 -26.33
C LEU A 481 40.02 38.85 -25.29
N VAL A 482 38.80 38.72 -24.72
CA VAL A 482 38.36 38.68 -23.28
C VAL A 482 38.88 39.78 -22.31
N PRO A 483 38.08 40.48 -21.43
CA PRO A 483 37.32 39.85 -20.33
C PRO A 483 35.98 40.47 -19.85
N LEU A 484 35.35 39.68 -18.95
CA LEU A 484 34.11 39.82 -18.19
C LEU A 484 34.03 41.06 -17.27
N ASP A 485 32.83 41.64 -17.16
CA ASP A 485 32.34 42.24 -15.90
C ASP A 485 30.81 42.16 -15.76
N LYS A 486 30.30 41.92 -14.54
CA LYS A 486 28.86 41.80 -14.20
C LYS A 486 28.28 43.16 -13.69
N PRO A 487 27.05 43.21 -13.14
CA PRO A 487 25.84 43.74 -13.75
C PRO A 487 25.45 45.13 -13.21
N LYS A 488 24.57 45.87 -13.89
CA LYS A 488 23.87 47.01 -13.29
C LYS A 488 22.37 46.97 -13.56
N ALA A 489 21.64 47.05 -12.45
CA ALA A 489 20.21 47.12 -12.36
C ALA A 489 19.66 48.45 -12.89
N THR A 490 18.50 48.41 -13.54
CA THR A 490 17.59 49.55 -13.64
C THR A 490 16.16 49.06 -13.51
N THR A 491 15.50 49.61 -12.50
CA THR A 491 14.08 49.58 -12.15
C THR A 491 13.21 50.22 -13.25
N PRO A 492 11.87 50.00 -13.22
CA PRO A 492 10.96 50.19 -14.36
C PRO A 492 10.53 51.65 -14.54
N PRO A 493 10.17 52.11 -15.74
CA PRO A 493 9.48 53.38 -15.89
C PRO A 493 7.97 53.19 -15.67
N GLU A 494 7.53 53.76 -14.54
CA GLU A 494 6.33 54.56 -14.33
C GLU A 494 5.35 54.73 -15.51
N SER A 495 4.08 54.48 -15.18
CA SER A 495 2.89 54.72 -16.00
C SER A 495 2.79 56.17 -16.48
N THR A 496 2.75 56.36 -17.80
CA THR A 496 2.24 57.58 -18.42
C THR A 496 0.92 57.27 -19.12
N GLN A 497 -0.19 57.74 -18.53
CA GLN A 497 -1.50 57.73 -19.15
C GLN A 497 -1.48 58.62 -20.40
N ASN A 498 -1.81 58.04 -21.57
CA ASN A 498 -1.91 58.76 -22.84
C ASN A 498 -3.36 59.29 -22.99
N PRO A 499 -3.61 60.56 -23.37
CA PRO A 499 -4.95 61.18 -23.35
C PRO A 499 -5.92 60.70 -24.46
N LYS A 500 -5.78 59.47 -24.97
CA LYS A 500 -6.62 58.89 -26.04
C LYS A 500 -7.33 57.59 -25.66
N ASP A 501 -7.51 57.35 -24.36
CA ASP A 501 -8.29 56.20 -23.90
C ASP A 501 -9.79 56.47 -24.05
N LEU A 502 -10.45 55.67 -24.90
CA LEU A 502 -11.91 55.62 -24.95
C LEU A 502 -12.47 55.05 -23.63
N PRO A 503 -13.59 55.61 -23.13
CA PRO A 503 -14.15 55.23 -21.84
C PRO A 503 -14.58 53.75 -21.82
N LEU A 504 -14.51 53.17 -20.62
CA LEU A 504 -15.04 51.84 -20.31
C LEU A 504 -16.49 51.75 -20.77
N ILE A 505 -16.81 50.70 -21.53
CA ILE A 505 -18.20 50.26 -21.64
C ILE A 505 -18.47 49.50 -20.34
N GLU A 506 -19.10 50.17 -19.40
CA GLU A 506 -19.65 49.50 -18.22
C GLU A 506 -20.76 48.55 -18.67
N PHE A 507 -20.50 47.25 -18.55
CA PHE A 507 -21.54 46.24 -18.64
C PHE A 507 -22.13 46.07 -17.24
N LYS A 508 -23.31 46.63 -17.00
CA LYS A 508 -24.19 46.08 -15.95
C LYS A 508 -24.75 44.76 -16.48
N LEU A 509 -24.13 43.66 -16.06
CA LEU A 509 -24.61 42.29 -16.27
C LEU A 509 -25.84 41.99 -15.41
#